data_AF-A0A7Y2ARP8-F1
#
_entry.id   AF-A0A7Y2ARP8-F1
#
_cell.length_a   1.000
_cell.length_b   1.000
_cell.length_c   1.000
_cell.angle_alpha   90.00
_cell.angle_beta   90.00
_cell.angle_gamma   90.00
#
_symmetry.space_group_name_H-M   'P 1'
#
loop_
_entity.id
_entity.type
_entity.pdbx_description
1 polymer ?
#
loop_
_entity_poly.entity_id
_entity_poly.type
_entity_poly.pdbx_seq_one_letter_code
_entity_poly.pdbx_strand_id
1 'polypeptide(L)' 'MKRWLFIVCLISSACSSIRVQYDYDRGTDYSNYNTYNYYPDMQTGLNELDTKRLLRAMDSVLQTKGIQFSEEADFLINIE' A
#
# COMPACT_ATOMS: atom_id res chain seq x y z
N MET A 1 -20.59 33.43 -18.24
CA MET A 1 -19.35 33.36 -17.43
C MET A 1 -19.60 32.78 -16.02
N LYS A 2 -20.48 33.36 -15.18
CA LYS A 2 -20.74 32.87 -13.80
C LYS A 2 -21.20 31.40 -13.68
N ARG A 3 -22.04 30.91 -14.61
CA ARG A 3 -22.51 29.51 -14.64
C ARG A 3 -21.39 28.49 -14.89
N TRP A 4 -20.36 28.89 -15.64
CA TRP A 4 -19.22 28.02 -15.97
C TRP A 4 -18.27 27.90 -14.76
N LEU A 5 -18.09 29.00 -14.03
CA LEU A 5 -17.33 29.03 -12.77
C LEU A 5 -17.92 28.06 -11.73
N PHE A 6 -19.24 27.97 -11.65
CA PHE A 6 -19.93 27.08 -10.73
C PHE A 6 -19.71 25.59 -11.07
N ILE A 7 -19.70 25.24 -12.35
CA ILE A 7 -19.41 23.88 -12.82
C ILE A 7 -17.96 23.48 -12.50
N VAL A 8 -17.00 24.39 -12.70
CA VAL A 8 -15.59 24.15 -12.37
C VAL A 8 -15.40 23.94 -10.86
N CYS A 9 -16.06 24.73 -10.01
CA CYS A 9 -16.01 24.55 -8.55
C CYS A 9 -16.63 23.22 -8.08
N LEU A 10 -17.68 22.74 -8.74
CA LEU A 10 -18.28 21.44 -8.41
C LEU A 10 -17.33 20.28 -8.74
N ILE A 11 -16.68 20.33 -9.90
CA ILE A 11 -15.76 19.28 -10.35
C ILE A 11 -14.49 19.27 -9.49
N SER A 12 -13.98 20.44 -9.05
CA SER A 12 -12.79 20.50 -8.20
C SER A 12 -13.03 19.97 -6.77
N SER A 13 -14.28 19.95 -6.30
CA SER A 13 -14.64 19.42 -4.98
C SER A 13 -14.68 17.88 -4.90
N ALA A 14 -14.69 17.18 -6.04
CA ALA A 14 -14.79 15.72 -6.09
C ALA A 14 -13.44 15.00 -5.83
N CYS A 15 -12.32 15.71 -5.82
CA CYS A 15 -11.01 15.13 -5.52
C CYS A 15 -10.81 15.06 -4.01
N SER A 16 -10.90 13.86 -3.43
CA SER A 16 -10.51 13.61 -2.03
C SER A 16 -9.22 12.81 -1.99
N SER A 17 -8.31 13.20 -1.09
CA SER A 17 -7.10 12.42 -0.87
C SER A 17 -7.41 11.17 -0.04
N ILE A 18 -6.72 10.08 -0.36
CA ILE A 18 -6.71 8.90 0.50
C ILE A 18 -5.99 9.29 1.79
N ARG A 19 -6.61 9.01 2.94
CA ARG A 19 -6.00 9.18 4.26
C ARG A 19 -5.55 7.82 4.74
N VAL A 20 -4.28 7.69 5.07
CA VAL A 20 -3.69 6.48 5.63
C VAL A 20 -3.19 6.79 7.03
N GLN A 21 -3.50 5.93 7.97
CA GLN A 21 -2.91 5.95 9.31
C GLN A 21 -1.90 4.81 9.39
N TYR A 22 -0.75 5.09 10.01
CA TYR A 22 0.31 4.13 10.23
C TYR A 22 0.75 4.22 11.69
N ASP A 23 1.17 3.10 12.24
CA ASP A 23 1.76 2.98 13.57
C ASP A 23 2.94 2.02 13.49
N TYR A 24 4.00 2.30 14.23
CA TYR A 24 5.25 1.53 14.22
C TYR A 24 6.07 1.77 15.49
N ASP A 25 6.97 0.85 15.81
CA ASP A 25 7.87 0.99 16.95
C ASP A 25 9.04 1.93 16.63
N ARG A 26 9.11 3.06 17.33
CA ARG A 26 10.18 4.06 17.16
C ARG A 26 11.52 3.64 17.76
N GLY A 27 11.55 2.63 18.63
CA GLY A 27 12.77 2.10 19.23
C GLY A 27 13.49 1.07 18.37
N THR A 28 12.85 0.57 17.31
CA THR A 28 13.39 -0.47 16.43
C THR A 28 14.22 0.13 15.30
N ASP A 29 15.41 -0.43 15.06
CA ASP A 29 16.23 -0.12 13.88
C ASP A 29 15.82 -0.99 12.69
N TYR A 30 15.13 -0.38 11.72
CA TYR A 30 14.63 -1.08 10.54
C TYR A 30 15.67 -1.28 9.42
N SER A 31 16.91 -0.76 9.58
CA SER A 31 17.93 -0.85 8.53
C SER A 31 18.41 -2.28 8.23
N ASN A 32 18.16 -3.21 9.15
CA ASN A 32 18.54 -4.62 8.98
C ASN A 32 17.48 -5.46 8.25
N TYR A 33 16.29 -4.92 7.99
CA TYR A 33 15.19 -5.65 7.35
C TYR A 33 15.19 -5.36 5.85
N ASN A 34 15.83 -6.24 5.07
CA ASN A 34 16.05 -6.04 3.65
C ASN A 34 15.26 -7.01 2.78
N THR A 35 14.65 -8.03 3.38
CA THR A 35 13.87 -9.04 2.67
C THR A 35 12.47 -9.22 3.25
N TYR A 36 11.50 -9.47 2.38
CA TYR A 36 10.10 -9.68 2.75
C TYR A 36 9.49 -10.91 2.07
N ASN A 37 8.45 -11.44 2.69
CA ASN A 37 7.52 -12.40 2.08
C ASN A 37 6.10 -12.19 2.66
N TYR A 38 5.11 -12.94 2.17
CA TYR A 38 3.74 -12.88 2.65
C TYR A 38 3.41 -14.11 3.49
N TYR A 39 2.47 -13.98 4.43
CA TYR A 39 1.94 -15.15 5.14
C TYR A 39 1.21 -16.08 4.16
N PRO A 40 1.42 -17.42 4.25
CA PRO A 40 0.85 -18.39 3.32
C PRO A 40 -0.68 -18.54 3.46
N ASP A 41 -1.21 -18.20 4.63
CA ASP A 41 -2.62 -18.28 5.02
C ASP A 41 -3.30 -16.91 5.15
N MET A 42 -2.70 -15.86 4.57
CA MET A 42 -3.23 -14.49 4.55
C MET A 42 -4.60 -14.42 3.87
N GLN A 43 -5.54 -13.71 4.51
CA GLN A 43 -6.89 -13.50 4.00
C GLN A 43 -7.19 -12.01 3.86
N THR A 44 -6.99 -11.48 2.66
CA THR A 44 -7.13 -10.04 2.35
C THR A 44 -8.58 -9.52 2.39
N GLY A 45 -9.57 -10.41 2.48
CA GLY A 45 -10.99 -10.08 2.30
C GLY A 45 -11.38 -9.67 0.86
N LEU A 46 -10.43 -9.63 -0.07
CA LEU A 46 -10.64 -9.27 -1.48
C LEU A 46 -10.86 -10.52 -2.34
N ASN A 47 -11.45 -10.32 -3.53
CA ASN A 47 -11.46 -11.39 -4.54
C ASN A 47 -10.03 -11.68 -5.05
N GLU A 48 -9.86 -12.81 -5.76
CA GLU A 48 -8.55 -13.26 -6.24
C GLU A 48 -7.86 -12.25 -7.17
N LEU A 49 -8.62 -11.61 -8.07
CA LEU A 49 -8.08 -10.65 -9.02
C LEU A 49 -7.52 -9.41 -8.30
N ASP A 50 -8.27 -8.89 -7.33
CA ASP A 50 -7.88 -7.70 -6.58
C ASP A 50 -6.76 -8.01 -5.59
N THR A 51 -6.76 -9.19 -4.96
CA THR A 51 -5.62 -9.68 -4.17
C THR A 51 -4.35 -9.69 -5.01
N LYS A 52 -4.39 -10.28 -6.21
CA LYS A 52 -3.23 -10.32 -7.11
C LYS A 52 -2.76 -8.94 -7.54
N ARG A 53 -3.67 -7.99 -7.74
CA ARG A 53 -3.34 -6.60 -8.10
C ARG A 53 -2.70 -5.86 -6.93
N LEU A 54 -3.24 -6.04 -5.72
CA LEU A 54 -2.70 -5.46 -4.49
C LEU A 54 -1.27 -5.94 -4.25
N LEU A 55 -1.04 -7.26 -4.28
CA LEU A 55 0.29 -7.83 -4.04
C LEU A 55 1.31 -7.36 -5.08
N ARG A 56 0.94 -7.29 -6.36
CA ARG A 56 1.81 -6.72 -7.40
C ARG A 56 2.16 -5.25 -7.14
N ALA A 57 1.20 -4.46 -6.68
CA ALA A 57 1.45 -3.05 -6.36
C ALA A 57 2.38 -2.92 -5.15
N MET A 58 2.18 -3.76 -4.13
CA MET A 58 3.05 -3.82 -2.95
C MET A 58 4.46 -4.26 -3.31
N ASP A 59 4.62 -5.32 -4.09
CA ASP A 59 5.92 -5.80 -4.55
C ASP A 59 6.70 -4.70 -5.26
N SER A 60 6.05 -3.98 -6.18
CA SER A 60 6.65 -2.85 -6.88
C SER A 60 7.13 -1.74 -5.92
N VAL A 61 6.32 -1.41 -4.91
CA VAL A 61 6.67 -0.37 -3.91
C VAL A 61 7.81 -0.83 -2.99
N LEU A 62 7.83 -2.10 -2.58
CA LEU A 62 8.89 -2.64 -1.71
C LEU A 62 10.23 -2.74 -2.46
N GLN A 63 10.20 -3.24 -3.70
CA GLN A 63 11.38 -3.32 -4.55
C GLN A 63 11.96 -1.94 -4.87
N THR A 64 11.12 -0.93 -5.12
CA THR A 64 11.59 0.46 -5.32
C THR A 64 12.18 1.07 -4.05
N LYS A 65 11.85 0.54 -2.87
CA LYS A 65 12.49 0.88 -1.60
C LYS A 65 13.75 0.05 -1.29
N GLY A 66 14.13 -0.88 -2.17
CA GLY A 66 15.31 -1.75 -1.99
C GLY A 66 15.05 -2.99 -1.15
N ILE A 67 13.81 -3.25 -0.72
CA ILE A 67 13.43 -4.44 0.04
C ILE A 67 13.08 -5.56 -0.96
N GLN A 68 13.77 -6.69 -0.88
CA GLN A 68 13.68 -7.77 -1.87
C GLN A 68 12.76 -8.90 -1.40
N PHE A 69 12.13 -9.60 -2.33
CA PHE A 69 11.41 -10.83 -1.99
C PHE A 69 12.41 -11.95 -1.63
N SER A 70 12.13 -12.73 -0.58
CA SER A 70 12.92 -13.91 -0.20
C SER A 70 12.03 -15.00 0.38
N GLU A 71 12.33 -16.28 0.10
CA GLU A 71 11.67 -17.40 0.79
C GLU A 71 12.04 -17.42 2.29
N GLU A 72 13.31 -17.12 2.60
CA GLU A 72 13.82 -16.89 3.96
C GLU A 72 13.86 -15.38 4.21
N ALA A 73 12.71 -14.78 4.52
CA ALA A 73 12.58 -13.33 4.69
C ALA A 73 12.84 -12.85 6.12
N ASP A 74 13.37 -11.64 6.26
CA ASP A 74 13.57 -10.96 7.54
C ASP A 74 12.24 -10.64 8.24
N PHE A 75 11.18 -10.43 7.44
CA PHE A 75 9.83 -10.20 7.95
C PHE A 75 8.75 -10.70 6.99
N LEU A 76 7.57 -10.97 7.55
CA LEU A 76 6.38 -11.39 6.82
C LEU A 76 5.32 -10.29 6.86
N ILE A 77 4.65 -10.08 5.72
CA ILE A 77 3.57 -9.10 5.55
C ILE A 77 2.23 -9.82 5.60
N ASN A 78 1.33 -9.32 6.45
CA ASN A 78 -0.06 -9.75 6.51
C ASN A 78 -1.00 -8.59 6.13
N ILE A 79 -2.10 -8.92 5.45
CA ILE A 79 -3.14 -7.97 5.01
C ILE A 79 -4.49 -8.64 5.28
N GLU A 80 -5.33 -7.96 6.04
CA GLU A 80 -6.65 -8.41 6.49
C GLU A 80 -7.71 -7.32 6.28
#